data_AF-I9EG94-F1
#
_entry.id   AF-I9EG94-F1
#
_cell.length_a   1.000
_cell.length_b   1.000
_cell.length_c   1.000
_cell.angle_alpha   90.00
_cell.angle_beta   90.00
_cell.angle_gamma   90.00
#
_symmetry.space_group_name_H-M   'P 1'
#
loop_
_entity.id
_entity.type
_entity.pdbx_description
1 polymer ?
#
loop_
_entity_poly.entity_id
_entity_poly.type
_entity_poly.pdbx_seq_one_letter_code
_entity_poly.pdbx_strand_id
1 'polypeptide(L)'
;MNKDRIEQNKRRLFLPLALLYLFWIESGVIDPCSATPGYDDSGVIAWVSFPFVAGMLLYWCLHEYNITSTAKYLISALLPTIILSVSALTVTYFLYRMEIELRDTEMWNFIYDAGCYQDAEPQKLLWFTAISIVFYLFMNLFFHTISYLYKQNTRLWNNKQ
;
A
#
# COMPACT_ATOMS: atom_id res chain seq x y z
N MET A 1 10.45 -16.28 24.75
CA MET A 1 11.22 -15.94 23.53
C MET A 1 10.43 -16.21 22.24
N ASN A 2 9.14 -15.83 22.14
CA ASN A 2 8.33 -16.16 20.94
C ASN A 2 7.36 -15.06 20.47
N LYS A 3 7.01 -14.07 21.31
CA LYS A 3 6.01 -13.05 20.96
C LYS A 3 6.53 -12.01 19.96
N ASP A 4 7.69 -11.43 20.21
CA ASP A 4 8.31 -10.45 19.30
C ASP A 4 8.61 -11.02 17.91
N ARG A 5 8.98 -12.31 17.83
CA ARG A 5 9.24 -13.02 16.56
C ARG A 5 7.95 -13.24 15.76
N ILE A 6 6.84 -13.52 16.45
CA ILE A 6 5.51 -13.66 15.84
C ILE A 6 4.99 -12.30 15.36
N GLU A 7 5.18 -11.22 16.13
CA GLU A 7 4.81 -9.86 15.69
C GLU A 7 5.61 -9.41 14.46
N GLN A 8 6.92 -9.69 14.42
CA GLN A 8 7.74 -9.39 13.25
C GLN A 8 7.30 -10.20 12.02
N ASN A 9 6.95 -11.47 12.19
CA ASN A 9 6.44 -12.30 11.09
C ASN A 9 5.08 -11.82 10.58
N LYS A 10 4.19 -11.36 11.45
CA LYS A 10 2.90 -10.76 11.06
C LYS A 10 3.08 -9.48 10.25
N ARG A 11 4.01 -8.60 10.65
CA ARG A 11 4.34 -7.39 9.86
C ARG A 11 4.94 -7.71 8.50
N ARG A 12 5.83 -8.70 8.45
CA ARG A 12 6.46 -9.15 7.19
C ARG A 12 5.46 -9.71 6.21
N LEU A 13 4.26 -10.10 6.65
CA LEU A 13 3.17 -10.59 5.81
C LEU A 13 2.54 -9.49 4.93
N PHE A 14 2.69 -8.20 5.29
CA PHE A 14 2.21 -7.09 4.45
C PHE A 14 3.00 -6.95 3.14
N LEU A 15 4.28 -7.34 3.12
CA LEU A 15 5.13 -7.28 1.94
C LEU A 15 4.70 -8.29 0.84
N PRO A 16 4.59 -9.61 1.10
CA PRO A 16 4.11 -10.56 0.11
C PRO A 16 2.65 -10.33 -0.26
N LEU A 17 1.83 -9.76 0.64
CA LEU A 17 0.45 -9.37 0.30
C LEU A 17 0.41 -8.21 -0.70
N ALA A 18 1.27 -7.21 -0.52
CA ALA A 18 1.43 -6.12 -1.47
C ALA A 18 2.00 -6.61 -2.82
N LEU A 19 2.93 -7.58 -2.81
CA LEU A 19 3.50 -8.16 -4.03
C LEU A 19 2.52 -9.10 -4.78
N LEU A 20 1.78 -9.96 -4.06
CA LEU A 20 0.71 -10.79 -4.66
C LEU A 20 -0.34 -9.93 -5.34
N TYR A 21 -0.60 -8.75 -4.77
CA TYR A 21 -1.52 -7.79 -5.31
C TYR A 21 -1.03 -7.15 -6.62
N LEU A 22 0.27 -6.81 -6.72
CA LEU A 22 0.88 -6.35 -7.99
C LEU A 22 0.66 -7.38 -9.11
N PHE A 23 0.89 -8.66 -8.79
CA PHE A 23 0.78 -9.77 -9.73
C PHE A 23 -0.65 -9.98 -10.24
N TRP A 24 -1.65 -9.69 -9.41
CA TRP A 24 -3.07 -9.90 -9.73
C TRP A 24 -3.66 -8.78 -10.59
N ILE A 25 -3.09 -7.57 -10.52
CA ILE A 25 -3.47 -6.46 -11.41
C ILE A 25 -2.80 -6.61 -12.78
N GLU A 26 -1.57 -7.10 -12.83
CA GLU A 26 -0.85 -7.32 -14.08
C GLU A 26 -1.47 -8.43 -14.93
N SER A 27 -2.21 -9.38 -14.34
CA SER A 27 -2.94 -10.40 -15.11
C SER A 27 -4.12 -9.87 -15.94
N GLY A 28 -4.50 -8.60 -15.79
CA GLY A 28 -5.57 -7.94 -16.54
C GLY A 28 -5.10 -7.02 -17.68
N VAL A 29 -4.06 -7.43 -18.44
CA VAL A 29 -3.59 -6.64 -19.59
C VAL A 29 -4.53 -6.87 -20.79
N ILE A 30 -5.35 -5.87 -21.09
CA ILE A 30 -6.03 -5.73 -22.38
C ILE A 30 -5.22 -4.78 -23.26
N ASP A 31 -5.11 -5.15 -24.52
CA ASP A 31 -4.41 -4.45 -25.59
C ASP A 31 -4.94 -3.00 -25.73
N PRO A 32 -4.11 -1.96 -25.45
CA PRO A 32 -4.54 -0.55 -25.43
C PRO A 32 -4.94 -0.02 -26.82
N CYS A 33 -4.69 -0.79 -27.88
CA CYS A 33 -4.99 -0.46 -29.28
C CYS A 33 -6.28 -1.12 -29.81
N SER A 34 -7.01 -1.88 -28.98
CA SER A 34 -8.22 -2.57 -29.42
C SER A 34 -9.42 -1.62 -29.55
N ALA A 35 -10.12 -1.66 -30.68
CA ALA A 35 -11.24 -0.77 -31.02
C ALA A 35 -12.51 -0.98 -30.17
N THR A 36 -12.46 -1.84 -29.17
CA THR A 36 -13.51 -2.07 -28.18
C THR A 36 -12.91 -1.86 -26.80
N PRO A 37 -13.39 -0.90 -25.99
CA PRO A 37 -12.91 -0.71 -24.64
C PRO A 37 -13.36 -1.90 -23.79
N GLY A 38 -12.54 -2.95 -23.75
CA GLY A 38 -12.63 -3.96 -22.71
C GLY A 38 -12.16 -3.29 -21.42
N TYR A 39 -13.09 -2.84 -20.60
CA TYR A 39 -12.77 -2.52 -19.21
C TYR A 39 -12.47 -3.85 -18.52
N ASP A 40 -11.20 -4.10 -18.20
CA ASP A 40 -10.86 -5.21 -17.32
C ASP A 40 -11.18 -4.80 -15.88
N ASP A 41 -12.41 -5.10 -15.45
CA ASP A 41 -12.90 -4.83 -14.10
C ASP A 41 -12.04 -5.51 -13.02
N SER A 42 -11.21 -6.50 -13.39
CA SER A 42 -10.31 -7.20 -12.46
C SER A 42 -9.33 -6.28 -11.74
N GLY A 43 -8.77 -5.29 -12.45
CA GLY A 43 -7.87 -4.31 -11.86
C GLY A 43 -8.58 -3.43 -10.81
N VAL A 44 -9.77 -2.92 -11.13
CA VAL A 44 -10.56 -2.06 -10.24
C VAL A 44 -11.05 -2.82 -9.00
N ILE A 45 -11.49 -4.07 -9.19
CA ILE A 45 -11.93 -4.95 -8.09
C ILE A 45 -10.76 -5.23 -7.13
N ALA A 46 -9.55 -5.43 -7.68
CA ALA A 46 -8.35 -5.57 -6.87
C ALA A 46 -8.15 -4.31 -5.99
N TRP A 47 -8.23 -3.09 -6.55
CA TRP A 47 -8.04 -1.82 -5.81
C TRP A 47 -8.99 -1.66 -4.65
N VAL A 48 -10.26 -1.96 -4.88
CA VAL A 48 -11.27 -1.82 -3.84
C VAL A 48 -11.08 -2.88 -2.76
N SER A 49 -10.68 -4.11 -3.12
CA SER A 49 -10.54 -5.22 -2.16
C SER A 49 -9.31 -5.11 -1.25
N PHE A 50 -8.22 -4.49 -1.71
CA PHE A 50 -6.94 -4.44 -0.98
C PHE A 50 -7.02 -3.81 0.43
N PRO A 51 -7.64 -2.62 0.62
CA PRO A 51 -7.81 -2.03 1.95
C PRO A 51 -8.54 -2.94 2.94
N PHE A 52 -9.48 -3.76 2.47
CA PHE A 52 -10.20 -4.70 3.34
C PHE A 52 -9.32 -5.85 3.80
N VAL A 53 -8.52 -6.45 2.90
CA VAL A 53 -7.59 -7.53 3.26
C VAL A 53 -6.49 -7.00 4.18
N ALA A 54 -5.91 -5.84 3.86
CA ALA A 54 -4.94 -5.16 4.70
C ALA A 54 -5.54 -4.80 6.08
N GLY A 55 -6.82 -4.40 6.09
CA GLY A 55 -7.57 -4.12 7.31
C GLY A 55 -7.79 -5.35 8.20
N MET A 56 -8.15 -6.50 7.62
CA MET A 56 -8.28 -7.75 8.40
C MET A 56 -6.94 -8.17 9.04
N LEU A 57 -5.84 -8.06 8.29
CA LEU A 57 -4.50 -8.34 8.83
C LEU A 57 -4.12 -7.34 9.94
N LEU A 58 -4.43 -6.06 9.73
CA LEU A 58 -4.19 -5.02 10.73
C LEU A 58 -5.02 -5.28 12.00
N TYR A 59 -6.29 -5.66 11.86
CA TYR A 59 -7.14 -6.04 12.98
C TYR A 59 -6.55 -7.20 13.78
N TRP A 60 -6.05 -8.23 13.10
CA TRP A 60 -5.37 -9.35 13.74
C TRP A 60 -4.08 -8.90 14.46
N CYS A 61 -3.28 -8.01 13.85
CA CYS A 61 -2.10 -7.45 14.51
C CYS A 61 -2.48 -6.62 15.76
N LEU A 62 -3.59 -5.88 15.69
CA LEU A 62 -4.08 -5.05 16.79
C LEU A 62 -4.70 -5.87 17.93
N HIS A 63 -5.01 -7.15 17.71
CA HIS A 63 -5.63 -8.01 18.72
C HIS A 63 -4.82 -8.04 20.02
N GLU A 64 -3.49 -8.04 19.93
CA GLU A 64 -2.57 -8.15 21.08
C GLU A 64 -2.45 -6.85 21.91
N TYR A 65 -2.93 -5.72 21.38
CA TYR A 65 -2.91 -4.44 22.09
C TYR A 65 -4.18 -4.26 22.93
N ASN A 66 -4.04 -3.63 24.09
CA ASN A 66 -5.16 -3.34 25.00
C ASN A 66 -5.96 -2.11 24.54
N ILE A 67 -6.55 -2.19 23.35
CA ILE A 67 -7.39 -1.17 22.71
C ILE A 67 -8.84 -1.66 22.72
N THR A 68 -9.82 -0.76 22.83
CA THR A 68 -11.25 -1.13 22.75
C THR A 68 -11.60 -1.75 21.39
N SER A 69 -12.52 -2.72 21.38
CA SER A 69 -12.90 -3.45 20.16
C SER A 69 -13.40 -2.53 19.04
N THR A 70 -14.15 -1.49 19.40
CA THR A 70 -14.64 -0.45 18.48
C THR A 70 -13.50 0.34 17.84
N ALA A 71 -12.50 0.76 18.62
CA ALA A 71 -11.35 1.48 18.09
C ALA A 71 -10.48 0.59 17.20
N LYS A 72 -10.30 -0.70 17.54
CA LYS A 72 -9.59 -1.66 16.68
C LYS A 72 -10.26 -1.77 15.31
N TYR A 73 -11.59 -1.88 15.28
CA TYR A 73 -12.36 -1.98 14.04
C TYR A 73 -12.24 -0.71 13.18
N LEU A 74 -12.40 0.46 13.79
CA LEU A 74 -12.27 1.75 13.09
C LEU A 74 -10.87 1.94 12.51
N ILE A 75 -9.83 1.66 13.30
CA ILE A 75 -8.43 1.75 12.83
C ILE A 75 -8.20 0.75 11.69
N SER A 76 -8.66 -0.49 11.82
CA SER A 76 -8.49 -1.50 10.78
C SER A 76 -9.18 -1.17 9.47
N ALA A 77 -10.34 -0.49 9.50
CA ALA A 77 -11.08 -0.13 8.30
C ALA A 77 -10.56 1.16 7.64
N LEU A 78 -10.27 2.18 8.45
CA LEU A 78 -9.95 3.52 7.95
C LEU A 78 -8.47 3.66 7.61
N LEU A 79 -7.58 3.14 8.45
CA LEU A 79 -6.14 3.40 8.33
C LEU A 79 -5.54 2.85 7.02
N PRO A 80 -5.79 1.59 6.62
CA PRO A 80 -5.23 1.08 5.37
C PRO A 80 -5.75 1.86 4.15
N THR A 81 -7.03 2.25 4.17
CA THR A 81 -7.64 3.05 3.11
C THR A 81 -6.99 4.43 2.99
N ILE A 82 -6.81 5.13 4.11
CA ILE A 82 -6.16 6.45 4.14
C ILE A 82 -4.71 6.34 3.67
N ILE A 83 -3.96 5.36 4.18
CA ILE A 83 -2.54 5.18 3.80
C ILE A 83 -2.43 4.83 2.31
N LEU A 84 -3.31 3.98 1.79
CA LEU A 84 -3.31 3.66 0.35
C LEU A 84 -3.60 4.90 -0.49
N SER A 85 -4.63 5.68 -0.15
CA SER A 85 -4.97 6.91 -0.86
C SER A 85 -3.83 7.93 -0.83
N VAL A 86 -3.20 8.14 0.33
CA VAL A 86 -2.04 9.04 0.46
C VAL A 86 -0.86 8.52 -0.36
N SER A 87 -0.61 7.22 -0.35
CA SER A 87 0.49 6.60 -1.13
C SER A 87 0.24 6.76 -2.62
N ALA A 88 -0.98 6.50 -3.10
CA ALA A 88 -1.37 6.69 -4.49
C ALA A 88 -1.21 8.14 -4.93
N LEU A 89 -1.75 9.10 -4.17
CA LEU A 89 -1.60 10.53 -4.48
C LEU A 89 -0.13 10.98 -4.51
N THR A 90 0.67 10.53 -3.55
CA THR A 90 2.09 10.92 -3.46
C THR A 90 2.88 10.40 -4.66
N VAL A 91 2.68 9.13 -5.02
CA VAL A 91 3.38 8.50 -6.15
C VAL A 91 2.93 9.10 -7.47
N THR A 92 1.62 9.26 -7.68
CA THR A 92 1.10 9.86 -8.92
C THR A 92 1.59 11.29 -9.08
N TYR A 93 1.57 12.09 -8.01
CA TYR A 93 2.09 13.45 -8.03
C TYR A 93 3.60 13.48 -8.34
N PHE A 94 4.37 12.58 -7.75
CA PHE A 94 5.80 12.47 -7.99
C PHE A 94 6.10 12.08 -9.44
N LEU A 95 5.41 11.08 -9.98
CA LEU A 95 5.58 10.68 -11.38
C LEU A 95 5.22 11.83 -12.31
N TYR A 96 4.07 12.46 -12.16
CA TYR A 96 3.70 13.60 -13.01
C TYR A 96 4.74 14.75 -12.99
N ARG A 97 5.35 15.02 -11.83
CA ARG A 97 6.48 15.95 -11.72
C ARG A 97 7.70 15.49 -12.50
N MET A 98 8.08 14.21 -12.35
CA MET A 98 9.22 13.61 -13.03
C MET A 98 9.01 13.55 -14.54
N GLU A 99 7.78 13.33 -15.02
CA GLU A 99 7.44 13.31 -16.46
C GLU A 99 7.87 14.60 -17.15
N ILE A 100 7.59 15.76 -16.53
CA ILE A 100 7.95 17.08 -17.06
C ILE A 100 9.47 17.23 -17.17
N GLU A 101 10.22 16.74 -16.17
CA GLU A 101 11.68 16.86 -16.11
C GLU A 101 12.41 15.85 -17.00
N LEU A 102 11.84 14.66 -17.19
CA LEU A 102 12.43 13.56 -17.96
C LEU A 102 11.99 13.54 -19.42
N ARG A 103 11.07 14.41 -19.83
CA ARG A 103 10.57 14.46 -21.21
C ARG A 103 11.73 14.50 -22.21
N ASP A 104 11.64 13.69 -23.26
CA ASP A 104 12.66 13.55 -24.32
C ASP A 104 13.98 12.89 -23.90
N THR A 105 14.02 12.19 -22.76
CA THR A 105 15.16 11.35 -22.34
C THR A 105 14.90 9.86 -22.57
N GLU A 106 15.96 9.04 -22.69
CA GLU A 106 15.82 7.58 -22.79
C GLU A 106 15.12 6.97 -21.56
N MET A 107 15.27 7.61 -20.40
CA MET A 107 14.64 7.18 -19.14
C MET A 107 13.12 7.43 -19.14
N TRP A 108 12.61 8.34 -19.98
CA TRP A 108 11.17 8.58 -20.14
C TRP A 108 10.46 7.34 -20.69
N ASN A 109 11.00 6.72 -21.74
CA ASN A 109 10.45 5.50 -22.35
C ASN A 109 10.45 4.29 -21.39
N PHE A 110 11.29 4.33 -20.34
CA PHE A 110 11.32 3.30 -19.31
C PHE A 110 10.21 3.49 -18.27
N ILE A 111 9.83 4.74 -17.98
CA ILE A 111 8.90 5.08 -16.89
C ILE A 111 7.47 5.26 -17.39
N TYR A 112 7.31 5.79 -18.60
CA TYR A 112 6.04 6.12 -19.22
C TYR A 112 5.80 5.25 -20.44
N ASP A 113 4.54 4.87 -20.62
CA ASP A 113 4.06 4.31 -21.87
C ASP A 113 3.31 5.40 -22.64
N ALA A 114 3.67 5.58 -23.90
CA ALA A 114 3.01 6.53 -24.78
C ALA A 114 1.87 5.81 -25.50
N GLY A 115 0.65 5.94 -24.97
CA GLY A 115 -0.53 5.34 -25.60
C GLY A 115 -0.86 5.97 -26.95
N CYS A 116 -1.74 5.31 -27.72
CA CYS A 116 -2.20 5.79 -29.04
C CYS A 116 -2.85 7.19 -29.04
N TYR A 117 -3.25 7.70 -27.87
CA TYR A 117 -3.92 9.00 -27.71
C TYR A 117 -3.00 10.15 -27.27
N GLN A 118 -1.67 9.97 -27.33
CA GLN A 118 -0.65 10.97 -26.97
C GLN A 118 -0.58 11.38 -25.49
N ASP A 119 -1.44 10.86 -24.63
CA ASP A 119 -1.29 10.99 -23.18
C ASP A 119 -0.30 9.94 -22.66
N ALA A 120 0.74 10.41 -21.97
CA ALA A 120 1.74 9.55 -21.36
C ALA A 120 1.23 9.08 -20.00
N GLU A 121 1.10 7.77 -19.83
CA GLU A 121 0.72 7.18 -18.55
C GLU A 121 1.94 6.47 -17.95
N PRO A 122 2.17 6.58 -16.63
CA PRO A 122 3.22 5.81 -16.00
C PRO A 122 2.94 4.31 -16.18
N GLN A 123 3.98 3.54 -16.49
CA GLN A 123 3.84 2.10 -16.65
C GLN A 123 3.16 1.51 -15.41
N LYS A 124 2.07 0.77 -15.63
CA LYS A 124 1.23 0.22 -14.55
C LYS A 124 2.08 -0.49 -13.51
N LEU A 125 2.96 -1.41 -13.93
CA LEU A 125 3.84 -2.15 -13.02
C LEU A 125 4.68 -1.23 -12.12
N LEU A 126 5.30 -0.20 -12.71
CA LEU A 126 6.13 0.76 -11.98
C LEU A 126 5.29 1.60 -11.01
N TRP A 127 4.16 2.13 -11.49
CA TRP A 127 3.23 2.92 -10.68
C TRP A 127 2.73 2.14 -9.47
N PHE A 128 2.27 0.91 -9.68
CA PHE A 128 1.79 0.04 -8.62
C PHE A 128 2.88 -0.37 -7.63
N THR A 129 4.07 -0.69 -8.14
CA THR A 129 5.22 -1.07 -7.30
C THR A 129 5.61 0.09 -6.40
N ALA A 130 5.68 1.30 -6.94
CA ALA A 130 5.98 2.50 -6.17
C ALA A 130 4.92 2.77 -5.08
N ILE A 131 3.63 2.66 -5.41
CA ILE A 131 2.53 2.80 -4.42
C ILE A 131 2.67 1.76 -3.32
N SER A 132 2.94 0.52 -3.67
CA SER A 132 3.07 -0.60 -2.73
C SER A 132 4.24 -0.41 -1.76
N ILE A 133 5.38 0.09 -2.26
CA ILE A 133 6.54 0.42 -1.43
C ILE A 133 6.18 1.53 -0.43
N VAL A 134 5.60 2.63 -0.92
CA VAL A 134 5.23 3.78 -0.07
C VAL A 134 4.19 3.36 1.00
N PHE A 135 3.18 2.60 0.60
CA PHE A 135 2.17 2.03 1.50
C PHE A 135 2.83 1.19 2.60
N TYR A 136 3.72 0.27 2.21
CA TYR A 136 4.43 -0.60 3.16
C TYR A 136 5.31 0.20 4.13
N LEU A 137 5.99 1.25 3.67
CA LEU A 137 6.79 2.11 4.53
C LEU A 137 5.92 2.84 5.57
N PHE A 138 4.77 3.39 5.16
CA PHE A 138 3.84 4.02 6.09
C PHE A 138 3.24 3.05 7.10
N MET A 139 2.86 1.84 6.67
CA MET A 139 2.38 0.80 7.58
C MET A 139 3.46 0.41 8.60
N ASN A 140 4.71 0.27 8.18
CA ASN A 140 5.81 -0.01 9.11
C ASN A 140 6.04 1.12 10.12
N LEU A 141 5.99 2.36 9.65
CA LEU A 141 6.11 3.54 10.51
C LEU A 141 4.99 3.58 11.57
N PHE A 142 3.76 3.30 11.16
CA PHE A 142 2.61 3.21 12.07
C PHE A 142 2.85 2.17 13.15
N PHE A 143 3.20 0.94 12.76
CA PHE A 143 3.41 -0.10 13.74
C PHE A 143 4.64 0.17 14.64
N HIS A 144 5.70 0.77 14.12
CA HIS A 144 6.85 1.17 14.93
C HIS A 144 6.44 2.19 16.00
N THR A 145 5.62 3.17 15.61
CA THR A 145 5.05 4.19 16.51
C THR A 145 4.20 3.55 17.60
N ILE A 146 3.28 2.65 17.26
CA ILE A 146 2.45 1.95 18.26
C ILE A 146 3.29 1.13 19.23
N SER A 147 4.26 0.36 18.72
CA SER A 147 5.15 -0.45 19.56
C SER A 147 5.96 0.42 20.53
N TYR A 148 6.47 1.55 20.04
CA TYR A 148 7.17 2.53 20.88
C TYR A 148 6.26 3.10 21.98
N LEU A 149 5.06 3.56 21.62
CA LEU A 149 4.09 4.11 22.57
C LEU A 149 3.66 3.08 23.62
N TYR A 150 3.43 1.83 23.20
CA TYR A 150 3.08 0.74 24.11
C TYR A 150 4.21 0.45 25.11
N LYS A 151 5.46 0.40 24.65
CA LYS A 151 6.64 0.20 25.50
C LYS A 151 6.86 1.37 26.47
N GLN A 152 6.58 2.60 26.04
CA GLN A 152 6.67 3.77 26.91
C GLN A 152 5.59 3.74 28.01
N ASN A 153 4.34 3.41 27.66
CA ASN A 153 3.24 3.37 28.60
C ASN A 153 3.41 2.28 29.67
N THR A 154 3.89 1.09 29.28
CA THR A 154 4.20 -0.01 30.21
C THR A 154 5.33 0.34 31.19
N ARG A 155 6.39 1.02 30.73
CA ARG A 155 7.45 1.52 31.61
C ARG A 155 6.94 2.55 32.64
N LEU A 156 6.07 3.47 32.21
CA LEU A 156 5.47 4.46 33.10
C LEU A 156 4.56 3.83 34.15
N TRP A 157 3.87 2.74 33.81
CA TRP A 157 3.02 1.99 34.74
C TRP A 157 3.84 1.25 35.80
N ASN A 158 4.92 0.58 35.39
CA ASN A 158 5.80 -0.15 36.32
C ASN A 158 6.57 0.76 37.28
N ASN A 159 6.89 2.00 36.88
CA ASN A 159 7.56 2.98 37.77
C ASN A 159 6.62 3.66 38.77
N LYS A 160 5.30 3.43 38.67
CA LYS A 160 4.30 3.96 39.61
C LYS A 160 3.88 2.96 40.69
N GLN A 161 4.33 1.70 40.59
CA GLN A 161 4.20 0.67 41.62
C GLN A 161 5.47 0.59 42.46
#